data_AF-A0A6M8EKG4-F1
#
_entry.id   AF-A0A6M8EKG4-F1
#
_cell.length_a   1.000
_cell.length_b   1.000
_cell.length_c   1.000
_cell.angle_alpha   90.00
_cell.angle_beta   90.00
_cell.angle_gamma   90.00
#
_symmetry.space_group_name_H-M   'P 1'
#
loop_
_entity.id
_entity.type
_entity.pdbx_description
1 polymer ?
#
loop_
_entity_poly.entity_id
_entity_poly.type
_entity_poly.pdbx_seq_one_letter_code
_entity_poly.pdbx_strand_id
1 'polypeptide(L)' 'MNKEVTFHINNMAYTITVDEKIHKELSKYLDLGKNNDTRDLLAAYIRLSQEYNTFQKNVEDITNKLSRF' A
#
# COMPACT_ATOMS: atom_id res chain seq x y z
N MET A 1 -2.09 8.47 -13.93
CA MET A 1 -2.59 7.55 -14.97
C MET A 1 -3.06 6.29 -14.25
N ASN A 2 -4.30 5.90 -14.46
CA ASN A 2 -4.86 4.70 -13.83
C ASN A 2 -4.46 3.49 -14.67
N LYS A 3 -4.03 2.41 -14.00
CA LYS A 3 -3.65 1.15 -14.62
C LYS A 3 -4.55 0.05 -14.08
N GLU A 4 -4.97 -0.84 -14.97
CA GLU A 4 -5.67 -2.05 -14.60
C GLU A 4 -4.62 -3.12 -14.26
N VAL A 5 -4.78 -3.74 -13.08
CA VAL A 5 -3.79 -4.65 -12.52
C VAL A 5 -4.49 -5.89 -11.99
N THR A 6 -4.00 -7.05 -12.41
CA THR A 6 -4.50 -8.35 -11.97
C THR A 6 -3.59 -8.91 -10.88
N PHE A 7 -4.15 -9.16 -9.71
CA PHE A 7 -3.48 -9.84 -8.61
C PHE A 7 -3.98 -11.27 -8.51
N HIS A 8 -3.06 -12.21 -8.34
CA HIS A 8 -3.39 -13.60 -8.06
C HIS A 8 -3.29 -13.84 -6.55
N ILE A 9 -4.41 -14.13 -5.90
CA ILE A 9 -4.50 -14.36 -4.46
C ILE A 9 -5.29 -15.64 -4.20
N ASN A 10 -4.71 -16.62 -3.51
CA ASN A 10 -5.30 -17.93 -3.24
C ASN A 10 -5.92 -18.59 -4.49
N ASN A 11 -5.20 -18.56 -5.62
CA ASN A 11 -5.62 -19.13 -6.89
C ASN A 11 -6.85 -18.44 -7.52
N MET A 12 -7.26 -17.28 -7.01
CA MET A 12 -8.26 -16.39 -7.61
C MET A 12 -7.57 -15.18 -8.23
N ALA A 13 -8.07 -14.74 -9.39
CA ALA A 13 -7.59 -13.54 -10.06
C ALA A 13 -8.51 -12.36 -9.72
N TYR A 14 -7.91 -11.28 -9.20
CA TYR A 14 -8.60 -10.04 -8.86
C TYR A 14 -8.06 -8.91 -9.72
N THR A 15 -8.90 -8.38 -10.59
CA THR A 15 -8.55 -7.23 -11.44
C THR A 15 -9.09 -5.96 -10.80
N ILE A 16 -8.20 -5.00 -10.52
CA ILE A 16 -8.55 -3.70 -9.95
C ILE A 16 -7.91 -2.58 -10.75
N THR A 17 -8.61 -1.45 -10.82
CA THR A 17 -8.05 -0.22 -11.37
C THR A 17 -7.36 0.54 -10.26
N VAL A 18 -6.05 0.77 -10.39
CA VAL A 18 -5.24 1.47 -9.40
C VAL A 18 -4.42 2.58 -10.05
N ASP A 19 -4.17 3.65 -9.30
CA ASP A 19 -3.21 4.67 -9.71
C ASP A 19 -1.80 4.10 -9.85
N GLU A 20 -0.99 4.66 -10.75
CA GLU A 20 0.39 4.22 -10.95
C GLU A 20 1.26 4.24 -9.68
N LYS A 21 1.02 5.19 -8.77
CA LYS A 21 1.70 5.26 -7.46
C LYS A 21 1.32 4.06 -6.59
N ILE A 22 0.01 3.79 -6.49
CA ILE A 22 -0.53 2.69 -5.70
C ILE A 22 -0.11 1.35 -6.29
N HIS A 23 -0.10 1.21 -7.62
CA HIS A 23 0.42 0.03 -8.30
C HIS A 23 1.88 -0.24 -7.90
N LYS A 24 2.73 0.79 -7.97
CA LYS A 24 4.15 0.67 -7.61
C LYS A 24 4.31 0.31 -6.14
N GLU A 25 3.51 0.87 -5.24
CA GLU A 25 3.54 0.52 -3.82
C GLU A 25 3.05 -0.91 -3.55
N LEU A 26 1.89 -1.29 -4.07
CA LEU A 26 1.36 -2.65 -3.91
C LEU A 26 2.31 -3.70 -4.47
N SER A 27 2.93 -3.44 -5.63
CA SER A 27 3.91 -4.36 -6.23
C SER A 27 5.18 -4.58 -5.40
N LYS A 28 5.45 -3.75 -4.37
CA LYS A 28 6.55 -3.99 -3.42
C LYS A 28 6.22 -5.09 -2.42
N TYR A 29 4.93 -5.27 -2.11
CA TYR A 29 4.47 -6.19 -1.07
C TYR A 29 3.77 -7.42 -1.65
N LEU A 30 3.16 -7.31 -2.82
CA LEU A 30 2.48 -8.39 -3.53
C LEU A 30 3.12 -8.64 -4.89
N ASP A 31 3.51 -9.88 -5.14
CA ASP A 31 4.14 -10.28 -6.40
C ASP A 31 3.06 -10.57 -7.44
N LEU A 32 2.99 -9.75 -8.49
CA LEU A 32 2.00 -9.90 -9.57
C LEU A 32 2.25 -11.15 -10.44
N GLY A 33 3.47 -11.68 -10.43
CA GLY A 33 3.85 -12.86 -11.20
C GLY A 33 3.64 -14.18 -10.44
N LYS A 34 3.18 -14.12 -9.18
CA LYS A 34 2.97 -15.30 -8.34
C LYS A 34 1.57 -15.29 -7.73
N ASN A 35 1.14 -16.48 -7.34
CA ASN A 35 -0.01 -16.61 -6.47
C ASN A 35 0.39 -16.19 -5.05
N ASN A 36 -0.18 -15.10 -4.56
CA ASN A 36 0.02 -14.61 -3.20
C ASN A 36 -0.98 -15.30 -2.27
N ASP A 37 -0.62 -15.47 -1.00
CA ASP A 37 -1.57 -15.97 -0.02
C ASP A 37 -2.33 -14.81 0.64
N THR A 38 -3.50 -15.08 1.24
CA THR A 38 -4.20 -14.08 2.06
C THR A 38 -3.32 -13.52 3.18
N ARG A 39 -2.36 -14.32 3.67
CA ARG A 39 -1.37 -13.86 4.65
C ARG A 39 -0.52 -12.72 4.10
N ASP A 40 -0.08 -12.81 2.84
CA ASP A 40 0.74 -11.79 2.19
C ASP A 40 -0.07 -10.51 1.97
N LEU A 41 -1.34 -10.65 1.56
CA LEU A 41 -2.27 -9.54 1.44
C LEU A 41 -2.46 -8.81 2.78
N LEU A 42 -2.68 -9.55 3.87
CA LEU A 42 -2.86 -8.98 5.20
C LEU A 42 -1.57 -8.29 5.69
N ALA A 43 -0.41 -8.92 5.47
CA ALA A 43 0.87 -8.34 5.83
C ALA A 43 1.15 -7.05 5.05
N ALA A 44 0.86 -7.02 3.75
CA ALA A 44 0.97 -5.83 2.91
C ALA A 44 0.09 -4.69 3.45
N TYR A 45 -1.17 -4.99 3.76
CA TYR A 45 -2.11 -3.99 4.32
C TYR A 45 -1.63 -3.43 5.66
N ILE A 46 -1.17 -4.29 6.58
CA ILE A 46 -0.67 -3.87 7.89
C ILE A 46 0.54 -2.94 7.73
N ARG A 47 1.50 -3.29 6.86
CA ARG A 47 2.69 -2.46 6.59
C ARG A 47 2.32 -1.10 6.02
N LEU A 48 1.47 -1.06 5.00
CA LEU A 48 0.99 0.19 4.41
C LEU A 48 0.27 1.06 5.45
N SER A 49 -0.56 0.46 6.31
CA SER A 49 -1.24 1.17 7.38
C SER A 49 -0.26 1.73 8.42
N GLN A 50 0.77 0.97 8.81
CA GLN A 50 1.80 1.44 9.74
C GLN A 50 2.62 2.60 9.16
N GLU A 51 3.00 2.51 7.89
CA GLU A 51 3.71 3.57 7.18
C GLU A 51 2.88 4.85 7.12
N TYR A 52 1.60 4.74 6.76
CA TYR A 52 0.67 5.87 6.71
C TYR A 52 0.49 6.55 8.07
N ASN A 53 0.24 5.77 9.13
CA ASN A 53 0.09 6.31 10.48
C ASN A 53 1.38 6.99 10.97
N THR A 54 2.54 6.40 10.67
CA THR A 54 3.83 7.00 11.00
C THR A 54 4.04 8.32 10.25
N PHE A 55 3.68 8.36 8.96
CA PHE A 55 3.73 9.57 8.16
C PHE A 55 2.81 10.67 8.72
N GLN A 56 1.55 10.37 9.03
CA GLN A 56 0.63 11.34 9.63
C GLN A 56 1.17 11.90 10.93
N LYS A 57 1.65 11.04 11.83
CA LYS A 57 2.25 11.47 13.09
C LYS A 57 3.45 12.40 12.88
N ASN A 58 4.34 12.08 11.93
CA ASN A 58 5.48 12.92 11.62
C ASN A 58 5.06 14.30 11.08
N VAL A 59 4.02 14.35 10.25
CA VAL A 59 3.47 15.62 9.73
C VAL A 59 2.86 16.45 10.87
N GLU A 60 2.11 15.82 11.77
CA GLU A 60 1.58 16.48 12.96
C GLU A 60 2.69 17.03 13.85
N ASP A 61 3.73 16.23 14.12
CA ASP A 61 4.88 16.63 14.95
C ASP A 61 5.63 17.82 14.32
N ILE A 62 5.80 17.85 12.99
CA ILE A 62 6.41 18.97 12.28
C ILE A 62 5.51 20.21 12.37
N THR A 63 4.21 20.05 12.13
CA THR A 63 3.24 21.16 12.17
C THR A 63 3.17 21.77 13.57
N ASN A 64 3.16 20.94 14.61
CA ASN A 64 3.19 21.37 16.00
C ASN A 64 4.50 22.05 16.41
N LYS A 65 5.63 21.69 15.79
CA LYS A 65 6.89 22.41 15.98
C LYS A 65 6.86 23.76 15.30
N LEU A 66 6.34 23.85 14.09
CA LEU A 66 6.23 25.09 13.32
C LEU A 66 5.25 26.09 13.95
N SER A 67 4.13 25.64 14.49
CA SER A 67 3.14 26.50 15.15
C SER A 67 3.61 27.11 16.48
N ARG A 68 4.73 26.62 17.02
CA ARG A 68 5.39 27.17 18.21
C ARG A 68 6.41 28.26 17.89
N PHE A 69 6.66 28.53 16.60
CA PHE A 69 7.40 29.69 16.12
C PHE A 69 6.43 30.76 15.61
#